data_AF-A0A938LM96-F1
#
_entry.id   AF-A0A938LM96-F1
#
_cell.length_a   1.000
_cell.length_b   1.000
_cell.length_c   1.000
_cell.angle_alpha   90.00
_cell.angle_beta   90.00
_cell.angle_gamma   90.00
#
_symmetry.space_group_name_H-M   'P 1'
#
loop_
_entity.id
_entity.type
_entity.pdbx_description
1 polymer ?
#
loop_
_entity_poly.entity_id
_entity_poly.type
_entity_poly.pdbx_seq_one_letter_code
_entity_poly.pdbx_strand_id
1 'polypeptide(L)'
;MRVEVPQLPRPVENDPRGPSLVRCLTEGARPLWPGGEVGVARFPFGPGLAEALRRARDAGQVARGLETARARLAAEERGLRLADRRSGVARGARVSRLLVLADDGVERFYRHVETLLRRHGPRVLAVRLEADAVTLGERVLGPGQLARLLLLEHKDAVCAVLLALASQGTGAGG
;
A
#
# COMPACT_ATOMS: atom_id res chain seq x y z
N MET A 1 19.12 4.83 2.12
CA MET A 1 17.70 4.52 1.84
C MET A 1 17.65 3.44 0.78
N ARG A 2 16.97 2.32 1.03
CA ARG A 2 16.77 1.27 0.01
C ARG A 2 15.44 1.53 -0.70
N VAL A 3 15.49 1.61 -2.02
CA VAL A 3 14.32 1.67 -2.89
C VAL A 3 14.25 0.35 -3.64
N GLU A 4 13.80 -0.69 -2.95
CA GLU A 4 13.46 -1.96 -3.59
C GLU A 4 11.96 -1.95 -3.83
N VAL A 5 11.55 -1.81 -5.09
CA VAL A 5 10.15 -2.06 -5.46
C VAL A 5 9.98 -3.57 -5.52
N PRO A 6 9.23 -4.19 -4.58
CA PRO A 6 8.96 -5.62 -4.63
C PRO A 6 8.21 -5.99 -5.91
N GLN A 7 8.30 -7.25 -6.33
CA GLN A 7 7.55 -7.76 -7.48
C GLN A 7 6.05 -7.43 -7.30
N LEU A 8 5.48 -6.71 -8.25
CA LEU A 8 4.07 -6.30 -8.20
C LEU A 8 3.17 -7.51 -8.52
N PRO A 9 1.85 -7.46 -8.27
CA PRO A 9 0.96 -8.51 -8.75
C PRO A 9 1.07 -8.71 -10.27
N ARG A 10 1.07 -9.95 -10.78
CA ARG A 10 1.15 -10.23 -12.23
C ARG A 10 0.19 -9.41 -13.10
N PRO A 11 -1.09 -9.20 -12.71
CA PRO A 11 -1.99 -8.36 -13.49
C PRO A 11 -1.50 -6.91 -13.64
N VAL A 12 -0.77 -6.39 -12.65
CA VAL A 12 -0.18 -5.04 -12.69
C VAL A 12 1.10 -5.02 -13.52
N GLU A 13 1.94 -6.06 -13.41
CA GLU A 13 3.17 -6.18 -14.22
C GLU A 13 2.86 -6.31 -15.72
N ASN A 14 1.76 -7.00 -16.06
CA ASN A 14 1.34 -7.22 -17.44
C ASN A 14 0.49 -6.06 -18.02
N ASP A 15 0.11 -5.09 -17.20
CA ASP A 15 -0.64 -3.91 -17.66
C ASP A 15 0.32 -2.93 -18.37
N PRO A 16 -0.07 -2.31 -19.50
CA PRO A 16 0.76 -1.32 -20.19
C PRO A 16 1.21 -0.15 -19.31
N ARG A 17 0.47 0.16 -18.23
CA ARG A 17 0.81 1.22 -17.26
C ARG A 17 1.79 0.74 -16.18
N GLY A 18 2.07 -0.56 -16.09
CA GLY A 18 2.94 -1.18 -15.09
C GLY A 18 4.35 -0.57 -15.02
N PRO A 19 5.06 -0.40 -16.15
CA PRO A 19 6.38 0.24 -16.15
C PRO A 19 6.36 1.66 -15.60
N SER A 20 5.36 2.46 -15.97
CA SER A 20 5.19 3.82 -15.46
C SER A 20 4.94 3.84 -13.95
N LEU A 21 4.13 2.91 -13.44
CA LEU A 21 3.91 2.76 -12.00
C LEU A 21 5.20 2.43 -11.25
N VAL A 22 6.00 1.47 -11.75
CA VAL A 22 7.28 1.10 -11.14
C VAL A 22 8.22 2.30 -11.11
N ARG A 23 8.28 3.09 -12.20
CA ARG A 23 9.05 4.33 -12.26
C ARG A 23 8.59 5.32 -11.19
N CYS A 24 7.29 5.61 -11.11
CA CYS A 24 6.74 6.52 -10.09
C CYS A 24 7.01 6.03 -8.65
N LEU A 25 6.88 4.73 -8.39
CA LEU A 25 7.20 4.13 -7.10
C LEU A 25 8.68 4.28 -6.73
N THR A 26 9.56 4.24 -7.72
CA THR A 26 11.02 4.31 -7.52
C THR A 26 11.50 5.75 -7.38
N GLU A 27 11.13 6.62 -8.33
CA GLU A 27 11.56 8.03 -8.37
C GLU A 27 10.87 8.88 -7.29
N GLY A 28 9.63 8.53 -6.95
CA GLY A 28 8.85 9.20 -5.91
C GLY A 28 9.18 8.73 -4.49
N ALA A 29 10.01 7.69 -4.32
CA ALA A 29 10.32 7.12 -3.01
C ALA A 29 11.08 8.12 -2.14
N ARG A 30 10.57 8.39 -0.94
CA ARG A 30 11.22 9.19 0.10
C ARG A 30 11.16 8.46 1.44
N PRO A 31 12.09 8.71 2.39
CA PRO A 31 12.02 8.12 3.71
C PRO A 31 10.66 8.44 4.38
N LEU A 32 10.07 7.46 5.04
CA LEU A 32 8.80 7.65 5.75
C LEU A 32 8.89 8.71 6.87
N TRP A 33 10.08 8.90 7.44
CA TRP A 33 10.40 9.81 8.53
C TRP A 33 11.90 10.20 8.49
N PRO A 34 12.33 11.29 9.17
CA PRO A 34 13.74 11.69 9.22
C PRO A 34 14.65 10.60 9.82
N GLY A 35 15.56 10.03 9.02
CA GLY A 35 16.40 8.90 9.43
C GLY A 35 15.83 7.51 9.12
N GLY A 36 14.66 7.45 8.49
CA GLY A 36 14.08 6.20 7.98
C GLY A 36 14.85 5.61 6.79
N GLU A 37 14.84 4.28 6.69
CA GLU A 37 15.60 3.57 5.64
C GLU A 37 14.74 3.09 4.49
N VAL A 38 13.42 2.98 4.72
CA VAL A 38 12.44 2.49 3.75
C VAL A 38 11.84 3.66 2.99
N GLY A 39 12.03 3.64 1.67
CA GLY A 39 11.41 4.60 0.76
C GLY A 39 9.94 4.27 0.49
N VAL A 40 9.06 5.26 0.58
CA VAL A 40 7.65 5.16 0.19
C VAL A 40 7.32 6.29 -0.77
N ALA A 41 6.72 5.95 -1.90
CA ALA A 41 6.32 6.94 -2.90
C ALA A 41 5.06 7.68 -2.50
N ARG A 42 5.05 8.98 -2.82
CA ARG A 42 3.91 9.87 -2.63
C ARG A 42 3.13 10.01 -3.93
N PHE A 43 1.81 9.99 -3.86
CA PHE A 43 0.91 10.14 -5.01
C PHE A 43 -0.22 11.15 -4.71
N PRO A 44 -0.68 11.90 -5.72
CA PRO A 44 -1.88 12.72 -5.57
C PRO A 44 -3.10 11.85 -5.21
N PHE A 45 -4.04 12.40 -4.44
CA PHE A 45 -5.28 11.70 -4.10
C PHE A 45 -6.45 12.08 -5.02
N GLY A 46 -6.39 11.59 -6.26
CA GLY A 46 -7.42 11.85 -7.27
C GLY A 46 -8.72 11.04 -7.10
N PRO A 47 -9.79 11.41 -7.84
CA PRO A 47 -11.11 10.76 -7.74
C PRO A 47 -11.09 9.28 -8.15
N GLY A 48 -10.30 8.91 -9.17
CA GLY A 48 -10.18 7.51 -9.62
C GLY A 48 -9.56 6.59 -8.56
N LEU A 49 -8.58 7.10 -7.81
CA LEU A 49 -8.00 6.39 -6.67
C LEU A 49 -8.96 6.29 -5.50
N ALA A 50 -9.69 7.38 -5.19
CA ALA A 50 -10.71 7.37 -4.15
C ALA A 50 -11.81 6.33 -4.46
N GLU A 51 -12.24 6.23 -5.71
CA GLU A 51 -13.20 5.22 -6.16
C GLU A 51 -12.68 3.80 -6.01
N ALA A 52 -11.43 3.53 -6.42
CA ALA A 52 -10.82 2.21 -6.24
C ALA A 52 -10.74 1.79 -4.76
N LEU A 53 -10.41 2.74 -3.87
CA LEU A 53 -10.38 2.50 -2.42
C LEU A 53 -11.78 2.28 -1.84
N ARG A 54 -12.80 3.04 -2.28
CA ARG A 54 -14.19 2.83 -1.86
C ARG A 54 -14.70 1.46 -2.27
N ARG A 55 -14.49 1.03 -3.51
CA ARG A 55 -14.88 -0.32 -3.97
C ARG A 55 -14.22 -1.43 -3.15
N ALA A 56 -12.93 -1.28 -2.85
CA ALA A 56 -12.24 -2.23 -1.98
C ALA A 56 -12.86 -2.24 -0.57
N ARG A 57 -13.25 -1.08 -0.03
CA ARG A 57 -13.94 -0.98 1.26
C ARG A 57 -15.32 -1.62 1.22
N ASP A 58 -16.13 -1.35 0.20
CA ASP A 58 -17.48 -1.90 0.04
C ASP A 58 -17.44 -3.43 -0.10
N ALA A 59 -16.38 -3.97 -0.69
CA ALA A 59 -16.11 -5.40 -0.77
C ALA A 59 -15.57 -6.02 0.54
N GLY A 60 -15.38 -5.23 1.61
CA GLY A 60 -14.84 -5.70 2.89
C GLY A 60 -13.34 -6.04 2.85
N GLN A 61 -12.60 -5.50 1.87
CA GLN A 61 -11.19 -5.85 1.59
C GLN A 61 -10.20 -4.80 2.15
N VAL A 62 -10.68 -3.91 3.01
CA VAL A 62 -9.91 -2.82 3.61
C VAL A 62 -9.98 -2.91 5.14
N ALA A 63 -8.81 -2.93 5.78
CA ALA A 63 -8.68 -2.78 7.21
C ALA A 63 -8.17 -1.37 7.57
N ARG A 64 -8.76 -0.75 8.60
CA ARG A 64 -8.42 0.60 9.03
C ARG A 64 -7.48 0.61 10.23
N GLY A 65 -6.44 1.44 10.15
CA GLY A 65 -5.55 1.75 11.27
C GLY A 65 -4.38 0.79 11.43
N LEU A 66 -3.32 1.28 12.07
CA LEU A 66 -2.04 0.59 12.21
C LEU A 66 -2.14 -0.71 13.02
N GLU A 67 -2.84 -0.68 14.16
CA GLU A 67 -2.95 -1.86 15.03
C GLU A 67 -3.74 -2.99 14.35
N THR A 68 -4.84 -2.66 13.67
CA THR A 68 -5.60 -3.61 12.85
C THR A 68 -4.72 -4.19 11.74
N ALA A 69 -3.99 -3.34 11.00
CA ALA A 69 -3.11 -3.81 9.94
C ALA A 69 -2.01 -4.74 10.48
N ARG A 70 -1.41 -4.41 11.62
CA ARG A 70 -0.43 -5.26 12.32
C ARG A 70 -1.03 -6.62 12.69
N ALA A 71 -2.22 -6.64 13.27
CA ALA A 71 -2.89 -7.88 13.65
C ALA A 71 -3.22 -8.77 12.44
N ARG A 72 -3.73 -8.16 11.36
CA ARG A 72 -4.08 -8.86 10.11
C ARG A 72 -2.86 -9.45 9.41
N LEU A 73 -1.79 -8.67 9.24
CA LEU A 73 -0.56 -9.14 8.63
C LEU A 73 0.14 -10.21 9.48
N ALA A 74 0.09 -10.11 10.81
CA ALA A 74 0.61 -11.15 11.69
C ALA A 74 -0.20 -12.46 11.60
N ALA A 75 -1.53 -12.38 11.44
CA ALA A 75 -2.37 -13.55 11.24
C ALA A 75 -2.09 -14.23 9.89
N GLU A 76 -1.97 -13.45 8.82
CA GLU A 76 -1.58 -13.95 7.50
C GLU A 76 -0.21 -14.62 7.52
N GLU A 77 0.79 -13.99 8.12
CA GLU A 77 2.15 -14.53 8.26
C GLU A 77 2.14 -15.91 8.94
N ARG A 78 1.36 -16.07 10.02
CA ARG A 78 1.21 -17.37 10.69
C ARG A 78 0.58 -18.42 9.76
N GLY A 79 -0.45 -18.05 9.02
CA GLY A 79 -1.11 -18.93 8.04
C GLY A 79 -0.18 -19.38 6.91
N LEU A 80 0.59 -18.43 6.36
CA LEU A 80 1.59 -18.71 5.31
C LEU A 80 2.67 -19.67 5.80
N ARG A 81 3.24 -19.43 6.99
CA ARG A 81 4.26 -20.34 7.56
C ARG A 81 3.71 -21.75 7.77
N LEU A 82 2.46 -21.89 8.18
CA LEU A 82 1.82 -23.21 8.33
C LEU A 82 1.63 -23.89 6.98
N ALA A 83 1.22 -23.15 5.95
CA ALA A 83 1.05 -23.67 4.60
C ALA A 83 2.39 -24.05 3.94
N ASP A 84 3.43 -23.22 4.10
CA ASP A 84 4.76 -23.47 3.53
C ASP A 84 5.40 -24.72 4.12
N ARG A 85 5.25 -24.94 5.44
CA ARG A 85 5.67 -26.20 6.10
C ARG A 85 4.98 -27.44 5.51
N ARG A 86 3.75 -27.31 5.04
CA ARG A 86 2.99 -28.41 4.41
C ARG A 86 3.36 -28.62 2.94
N SER A 87 3.74 -27.56 2.22
CA SER A 87 4.01 -27.63 0.77
C SER A 87 5.48 -27.77 0.37
N GLY A 88 6.44 -27.57 1.28
CA GLY A 88 7.88 -27.75 1.02
C GLY A 88 8.51 -26.74 0.03
N VAL A 89 7.71 -25.91 -0.65
CA VAL A 89 8.16 -24.91 -1.63
C VAL A 89 8.06 -23.51 -1.04
N ALA A 90 9.18 -22.79 -1.02
CA ALA A 90 9.19 -21.36 -0.71
C ALA A 90 8.51 -20.58 -1.84
N ARG A 91 7.30 -20.08 -1.61
CA ARG A 91 6.58 -19.26 -2.60
C ARG A 91 7.33 -17.94 -2.78
N GLY A 92 7.73 -17.65 -4.02
CA GLY A 92 8.30 -16.35 -4.41
C GLY A 92 7.50 -15.18 -3.83
N ALA A 93 8.21 -14.16 -3.35
CA ALA A 93 7.63 -13.12 -2.54
C ALA A 93 7.22 -11.93 -3.42
N ARG A 94 5.91 -11.80 -3.60
CA ARG A 94 5.26 -10.82 -4.46
C ARG A 94 4.29 -10.00 -3.62
N VAL A 95 4.11 -8.74 -3.96
CA VAL A 95 3.14 -7.86 -3.33
C VAL A 95 1.76 -8.50 -3.41
N SER A 96 1.15 -8.71 -2.25
CA SER A 96 -0.23 -9.15 -2.09
C SER A 96 -1.02 -8.24 -1.16
N ARG A 97 -0.34 -7.31 -0.48
CA ARG A 97 -0.92 -6.35 0.47
C ARG A 97 -0.39 -4.95 0.17
N LEU A 98 -1.25 -3.96 0.33
CA LEU A 98 -0.91 -2.55 0.14
C LEU A 98 -1.30 -1.74 1.37
N LEU A 99 -0.36 -0.98 1.91
CA LEU A 99 -0.62 0.07 2.88
C LEU A 99 -0.81 1.39 2.14
N VAL A 100 -1.89 2.10 2.46
CA VAL A 100 -2.19 3.44 1.96
C VAL A 100 -2.17 4.38 3.16
N LEU A 101 -1.29 5.36 3.13
CA LEU A 101 -1.01 6.26 4.25
C LEU A 101 -1.48 7.68 3.94
N ALA A 102 -2.04 8.35 4.94
CA ALA A 102 -2.16 9.81 4.92
C ALA A 102 -0.78 10.47 5.11
N ASP A 103 -0.64 11.74 4.74
CA ASP A 103 0.62 12.50 4.80
C ASP A 103 0.82 13.37 6.05
N ASP A 104 -0.19 13.44 6.93
CA ASP A 104 -0.21 14.23 8.17
C ASP A 104 0.15 13.40 9.43
N GLY A 105 0.77 12.24 9.24
CA GLY A 105 1.17 11.36 10.34
C GLY A 105 2.34 11.95 11.15
N VAL A 106 2.31 11.77 12.47
CA VAL A 106 3.47 12.10 13.31
C VAL A 106 4.61 11.11 13.11
N GLU A 107 5.85 11.54 13.37
CA GLU A 107 7.06 10.72 13.16
C GLU A 107 7.00 9.33 13.81
N ARG A 108 6.50 9.25 15.05
CA ARG A 108 6.31 7.98 15.78
C ARG A 108 5.40 7.00 15.02
N PHE A 109 4.35 7.51 14.38
CA PHE A 109 3.45 6.69 13.59
C PHE A 109 4.17 6.11 12.38
N TYR A 110 4.93 6.92 11.64
CA TYR A 110 5.69 6.46 10.48
C TYR A 110 6.83 5.50 10.83
N ARG A 111 7.49 5.66 11.98
CA ARG A 111 8.43 4.66 12.51
C ARG A 111 7.79 3.29 12.70
N HIS A 112 6.57 3.25 13.24
CA HIS A 112 5.86 1.99 13.40
C HIS A 112 5.42 1.38 12.07
N VAL A 113 5.06 2.20 11.08
CA VAL A 113 4.78 1.74 9.72
C VAL A 113 6.03 1.15 9.06
N GLU A 114 7.18 1.82 9.18
CA GLU A 114 8.46 1.29 8.68
C GLU A 114 8.81 -0.06 9.32
N THR A 115 8.59 -0.19 10.64
CA THR A 115 8.78 -1.46 11.35
C THR A 115 7.87 -2.56 10.80
N LEU A 116 6.63 -2.23 10.45
CA LEU A 116 5.69 -3.16 9.84
C LEU A 116 6.15 -3.60 8.45
N LEU A 117 6.61 -2.65 7.62
CA LEU A 117 7.13 -2.93 6.28
C LEU A 117 8.38 -3.82 6.32
N ARG A 118 9.35 -3.51 7.18
CA ARG A 118 10.56 -4.35 7.33
C ARG A 118 10.24 -5.78 7.76
N ARG A 119 9.25 -5.95 8.65
CA ARG A 119 8.86 -7.27 9.15
C ARG A 119 8.21 -8.14 8.07
N HIS A 120 7.29 -7.57 7.30
CA HIS A 120 6.51 -8.33 6.32
C HIS A 120 7.13 -8.34 4.92
N GLY A 121 8.21 -7.57 4.73
CA GLY A 121 9.11 -7.66 3.59
C GLY A 121 8.40 -7.48 2.23
N PRO A 122 8.82 -8.20 1.19
CA PRO A 122 8.41 -7.96 -0.20
C PRO A 122 6.93 -8.25 -0.53
N ARG A 123 6.14 -8.75 0.43
CA ARG A 123 4.70 -9.00 0.22
C ARG A 123 3.84 -7.77 0.51
N VAL A 124 4.38 -6.79 1.25
CA VAL A 124 3.67 -5.58 1.64
C VAL A 124 4.33 -4.39 0.98
N LEU A 125 3.59 -3.70 0.12
CA LEU A 125 3.98 -2.39 -0.41
C LEU A 125 3.30 -1.29 0.41
N ALA A 126 3.91 -0.10 0.48
CA ALA A 126 3.26 1.10 0.99
C ALA A 126 3.29 2.22 -0.04
N VAL A 127 2.25 3.06 -0.02
CA VAL A 127 2.19 4.35 -0.69
C VAL A 127 1.65 5.40 0.27
N ARG A 128 2.08 6.64 0.09
CA ARG A 128 1.54 7.81 0.80
C ARG A 128 0.71 8.65 -0.16
N LEU A 129 -0.44 9.11 0.28
CA LEU A 129 -1.29 9.99 -0.50
C LEU A 129 -1.11 11.44 -0.07
N GLU A 130 -1.22 12.37 -1.01
CA GLU A 130 -1.31 13.82 -0.78
C GLU A 130 -2.67 14.18 -0.19
N ALA A 131 -2.91 13.70 1.03
CA ALA A 131 -4.14 13.87 1.76
C ALA A 131 -3.88 13.60 3.25
N ASP A 132 -4.46 14.46 4.09
CA ASP A 132 -4.48 14.26 5.53
C ASP A 132 -5.43 13.11 5.92
N ALA A 133 -5.39 12.75 7.21
CA ALA A 133 -6.15 11.63 7.72
C ALA A 133 -7.68 11.81 7.61
N VAL A 134 -8.13 13.07 7.67
CA VAL A 134 -9.55 13.43 7.54
C VAL A 134 -9.98 13.24 6.09
N THR A 135 -9.27 13.84 5.14
CA THR A 135 -9.54 13.74 3.70
C THR A 135 -9.53 12.28 3.24
N LEU A 136 -8.54 11.49 3.67
CA LEU A 136 -8.48 10.06 3.35
C LEU A 136 -9.66 9.30 3.95
N GLY A 137 -9.99 9.56 5.21
CA GLY A 137 -11.10 8.92 5.90
C GLY A 137 -12.44 9.24 5.24
N GLU A 138 -12.72 10.51 4.99
CA GLU A 138 -14.00 10.96 4.42
C GLU A 138 -14.23 10.41 3.01
N ARG A 139 -13.21 10.46 2.15
CA ARG A 139 -13.35 10.04 0.75
C ARG A 139 -13.49 8.53 0.57
N VAL A 140 -13.03 7.72 1.53
CA VAL A 140 -13.01 6.25 1.43
C VAL A 140 -14.04 5.59 2.34
N LEU A 141 -14.12 6.05 3.59
CA LEU A 141 -14.92 5.43 4.65
C LEU A 141 -16.26 6.14 4.88
N GLY A 142 -16.39 7.39 4.44
CA GLY A 142 -17.62 8.19 4.54
C GLY A 142 -17.50 9.39 5.48
N PRO A 143 -18.53 10.24 5.54
CA PRO A 143 -18.48 11.53 6.25
C PRO A 143 -18.05 11.42 7.72
N GLY A 144 -17.19 12.35 8.17
CA GLY A 144 -16.69 12.40 9.54
C GLY A 144 -15.73 11.27 9.94
N GLN A 145 -15.36 10.38 9.02
CA GLN A 145 -14.40 9.31 9.29
C GLN A 145 -12.97 9.80 9.15
N LEU A 146 -12.09 9.25 9.99
CA LEU A 146 -10.65 9.51 9.96
C LEU A 146 -9.87 8.22 9.65
N ALA A 147 -8.88 8.31 8.77
CA ALA A 147 -7.97 7.21 8.44
C ALA A 147 -6.55 7.70 8.18
N ARG A 148 -5.60 7.33 9.04
CA ARG A 148 -4.16 7.55 8.80
C ARG A 148 -3.49 6.43 8.01
N LEU A 149 -4.09 5.24 8.06
CA LEU A 149 -3.60 4.03 7.39
C LEU A 149 -4.81 3.17 7.00
N LEU A 150 -4.77 2.71 5.76
CA LEU A 150 -5.63 1.64 5.24
C LEU A 150 -4.74 0.49 4.77
N LEU A 151 -5.10 -0.74 5.11
CA LEU A 151 -4.50 -1.96 4.60
C LEU A 151 -5.47 -2.60 3.61
N LEU A 152 -5.03 -2.80 2.37
CA LEU A 152 -5.74 -3.61 1.39
C LEU A 152 -5.30 -5.07 1.54
N GLU A 153 -6.27 -5.94 1.75
CA GLU A 153 -6.04 -7.33 2.14
C GLU A 153 -6.07 -8.32 0.98
N HIS A 154 -6.72 -7.95 -0.13
CA HIS A 154 -6.95 -8.87 -1.25
C HIS A 154 -6.18 -8.42 -2.48
N LYS A 155 -5.62 -9.40 -3.19
CA LYS A 155 -4.83 -9.18 -4.41
C LYS A 155 -5.59 -8.34 -5.44
N ASP A 156 -6.89 -8.57 -5.64
CA ASP A 156 -7.66 -7.85 -6.66
C ASP A 156 -7.85 -6.38 -6.29
N ALA A 157 -8.12 -6.07 -5.02
CA ALA A 157 -8.13 -4.70 -4.53
C ALA A 157 -6.76 -4.02 -4.67
N VAL A 158 -5.68 -4.74 -4.34
CA VAL A 158 -4.31 -4.25 -4.51
C VAL A 158 -4.04 -3.93 -5.98
N CYS A 159 -4.38 -4.82 -6.90
CA CYS A 159 -4.25 -4.59 -8.34
C CYS A 159 -5.04 -3.34 -8.78
N ALA A 160 -6.32 -3.26 -8.40
CA ALA A 160 -7.19 -2.15 -8.80
C ALA A 160 -6.64 -0.79 -8.32
N VAL A 161 -6.18 -0.71 -7.07
CA VAL A 161 -5.60 0.52 -6.51
C VAL A 161 -4.25 0.85 -7.16
N LEU A 162 -3.38 -0.13 -7.37
CA LEU A 162 -2.10 0.09 -8.05
C LEU A 162 -2.29 0.60 -9.49
N LEU A 163 -3.26 0.07 -10.22
CA LEU A 163 -3.59 0.55 -11.56
C LEU A 163 -4.22 1.95 -11.54
N ALA A 164 -5.02 2.28 -10.51
CA ALA A 164 -5.52 3.64 -10.32
C ALA A 164 -4.40 4.64 -10.00
N LEU A 165 -3.35 4.24 -9.28
CA LEU A 165 -2.13 5.05 -9.11
C LEU A 165 -1.41 5.24 -10.44
N ALA A 166 -1.26 4.18 -11.22
CA ALA A 166 -0.57 4.22 -12.51
C ALA A 166 -1.25 5.19 -13.50
N SER A 167 -2.58 5.25 -13.50
CA SER A 167 -3.35 6.18 -14.33
C SER A 167 -3.21 7.66 -13.97
N GLN A 168 -2.73 7.98 -12.76
CA GLN A 168 -2.50 9.38 -12.34
C GLN A 168 -1.12 9.88 -12.80
N GLY A 169 -0.14 8.98 -12.94
CA GLY A 169 1.22 9.31 -13.37
C GLY A 169 1.36 9.64 -14.86
N THR A 170 0.33 9.37 -15.67
CA THR A 170 0.30 9.73 -17.10
C THR A 170 -0.11 11.19 -17.35
N GLY A 171 -0.52 11.93 -16.31
CA GLY A 171 -1.01 13.32 -16.43
C GLY A 171 -0.02 14.42 -16.02
N ALA A 172 1.20 14.08 -15.58
CA ALA A 172 2.25 15.06 -15.27
C ALA A 172 3.16 15.25 -16.49
N GLY A 173 2.62 15.90 -17.52
CA GLY A 173 3.29 16.14 -18.79
C GLY A 173 2.37 16.90 -19.74
N GLY A 174 2.02 18.13 -19.38
CA GLY A 174 1.19 19.05 -20.15
C GLY A 174 1.04 20.37 -19.41
#